data_AF-A0A229FXF1-F1
#
_entry.id   AF-A0A229FXF1-F1
#
_cell.length_a   1.000
_cell.length_b   1.000
_cell.length_c   1.000
_cell.angle_alpha   90.00
_cell.angle_beta   90.00
_cell.angle_gamma   90.00
#
_symmetry.space_group_name_H-M   'P 1'
#
loop_
_entity.id
_entity.type
_entity.pdbx_description
1 polymer ?
#
loop_
_entity_poly.entity_id
_entity_poly.type
_entity_poly.pdbx_seq_one_letter_code
_entity_poly.pdbx_strand_id
1 'polypeptide(L)' 'MAKKNSLETGQKVIIGGMFLSLAKTNTGIAKFILENASTHITRPADVKRIEPLLEELRQAMVSDTGEDNSV' A
#
# COMPACT_ATOMS: atom_id res chain seq x y z
N MET A 1 -21.97 19.55 9.35
CA MET A 1 -20.92 18.54 9.63
C MET A 1 -20.48 17.73 8.40
N ALA A 2 -21.30 17.56 7.35
CA ALA A 2 -20.92 16.78 6.15
C ALA A 2 -19.66 17.27 5.39
N LYS A 3 -19.43 18.60 5.32
CA LYS A 3 -18.28 19.17 4.59
C LYS A 3 -16.92 18.84 5.21
N LYS A 4 -16.86 18.69 6.54
CA LYS A 4 -15.61 18.36 7.27
C LYS A 4 -15.22 16.89 7.04
N ASN A 5 -16.20 15.99 7.06
CA ASN A 5 -15.97 14.57 6.81
C ASN A 5 -15.50 14.32 5.37
N SER A 6 -16.07 15.04 4.39
CA SER A 6 -15.63 14.96 3.00
C SER A 6 -14.19 15.43 2.80
N LEU A 7 -13.78 16.51 3.49
CA LEU A 7 -12.40 16.99 3.46
C LEU A 7 -11.43 15.98 4.06
N GLU A 8 -11.77 15.43 5.23
CA GLU A 8 -10.95 14.44 5.93
C GLU A 8 -10.80 13.15 5.11
N THR A 9 -11.88 12.68 4.48
CA THR A 9 -11.83 11.54 3.56
C THR A 9 -10.91 11.83 2.38
N GLY A 10 -11.01 13.00 1.76
CA GLY A 10 -10.13 13.41 0.67
C GLY A 10 -8.65 13.45 1.08
N GLN A 11 -8.35 14.02 2.24
CA GLN A 11 -6.97 14.06 2.77
C GLN A 11 -6.40 12.67 3.00
N LYS A 12 -7.18 11.74 3.58
CA LYS A 12 -6.76 10.35 3.77
C LYS A 12 -6.49 9.64 2.45
N VAL A 13 -7.33 9.86 1.43
CA VAL A 13 -7.13 9.29 0.09
C VAL A 13 -5.84 9.82 -0.55
N ILE A 14 -5.57 11.13 -0.45
CA ILE A 14 -4.34 11.74 -1.01
C ILE A 14 -3.09 11.16 -0.33
N ILE A 15 -3.07 11.14 1.01
CA ILE A 15 -1.92 10.62 1.77
C ILE A 15 -1.74 9.12 1.50
N GLY A 16 -2.84 8.35 1.48
CA GLY A 16 -2.80 6.92 1.18
C GLY A 16 -2.27 6.64 -0.22
N GLY A 17 -2.71 7.38 -1.24
CA GLY A 17 -2.22 7.23 -2.61
C GLY A 17 -0.74 7.56 -2.76
N MET A 18 -0.27 8.62 -2.10
CA MET A 18 1.15 8.96 -2.04
C MET A 18 1.96 7.84 -1.37
N PHE A 19 1.50 7.34 -0.22
CA PHE A 19 2.18 6.30 0.54
C PHE A 19 2.28 4.98 -0.23
N LEU A 20 1.19 4.59 -0.92
CA LEU A 20 1.19 3.42 -1.82
C LEU A 20 2.15 3.60 -3.00
N SER A 21 2.30 4.81 -3.52
CA SER A 21 3.25 5.09 -4.59
C SER A 21 4.69 4.94 -4.10
N LEU A 22 5.01 5.41 -2.89
CA LEU A 22 6.33 5.23 -2.27
C LEU A 22 6.64 3.77 -1.98
N ALA A 23 5.62 2.97 -1.64
CA ALA A 23 5.79 1.55 -1.41
C ALA A 23 6.27 0.79 -2.66
N LYS A 24 5.96 1.27 -3.87
CA LYS A 24 6.41 0.64 -5.13
C LYS A 24 7.92 0.75 -5.35
N THR A 25 8.59 1.71 -4.71
CA THR A 25 10.04 1.95 -4.86
C THR A 25 10.81 1.77 -3.56
N ASN A 26 10.14 1.33 -2.49
CA ASN A 26 10.74 1.14 -1.18
C ASN A 26 10.23 -0.16 -0.56
N THR A 27 11.08 -1.19 -0.59
CA THR A 27 10.79 -2.52 -0.06
C THR A 27 10.42 -2.52 1.42
N GLY A 28 10.97 -1.60 2.23
CA GLY A 28 10.61 -1.46 3.64
C GLY A 28 9.16 -1.03 3.84
N ILE A 29 8.69 -0.05 3.06
CA ILE A 29 7.30 0.42 3.11
C ILE A 29 6.34 -0.66 2.57
N ALA A 30 6.69 -1.31 1.46
CA ALA A 30 5.88 -2.40 0.91
C ALA A 30 5.72 -3.56 1.91
N LYS A 31 6.81 -3.98 2.54
CA LYS A 31 6.80 -5.03 3.58
C LYS A 31 5.91 -4.63 4.76
N PHE A 32 6.07 -3.41 5.26
CA PHE A 32 5.23 -2.89 6.34
C PHE A 32 3.74 -2.95 5.99
N ILE A 33 3.37 -2.53 4.77
CA ILE A 33 1.96 -2.58 4.33
C ILE A 33 1.44 -4.02 4.26
N LEU A 34 2.21 -4.95 3.68
CA LEU A 34 1.79 -6.34 3.54
C LEU A 34 1.58 -7.03 4.89
N GLU A 35 2.46 -6.78 5.87
CA GLU A 35 2.35 -7.33 7.22
C GLU A 35 1.13 -6.77 7.96
N ASN A 36 0.83 -5.48 7.80
CA ASN A 36 -0.23 -4.81 8.53
C ASN A 36 -1.61 -4.89 7.84
N ALA A 37 -1.68 -5.07 6.53
CA ALA A 37 -2.95 -5.16 5.82
C ALA A 37 -3.79 -6.35 6.31
N SER A 38 -3.14 -7.50 6.56
CA SER A 38 -3.82 -8.71 7.03
C SER A 38 -4.33 -8.62 8.47
N THR A 39 -3.71 -7.80 9.32
CA THR A 39 -4.08 -7.64 10.73
C THR A 39 -5.10 -6.53 10.95
N HIS A 40 -5.03 -5.46 10.16
CA HIS A 40 -5.89 -4.29 10.32
C HIS A 40 -7.14 -4.31 9.44
N ILE A 41 -7.18 -5.14 8.39
CA ILE A 41 -8.31 -5.23 7.46
C ILE A 41 -8.93 -6.61 7.62
N THR A 42 -9.91 -6.70 8.52
CA THR A 42 -10.52 -7.99 8.93
C THR A 42 -11.80 -8.32 8.19
N ARG A 43 -12.40 -7.33 7.50
CA ARG A 43 -13.65 -7.53 6.75
C ARG A 43 -13.35 -8.23 5.41
N PRO A 44 -13.89 -9.44 5.14
CA PRO A 44 -13.51 -10.22 3.96
C PRO A 44 -13.76 -9.51 2.61
N ALA A 45 -14.81 -8.69 2.53
CA ALA A 45 -15.10 -7.89 1.34
C ALA A 45 -14.02 -6.83 1.07
N ASP A 46 -13.49 -6.23 2.13
CA ASP A 46 -12.46 -5.20 2.03
C ASP A 46 -11.08 -5.83 1.76
N VAL A 47 -10.79 -7.00 2.35
CA VAL A 47 -9.61 -7.81 2.01
C VAL A 47 -9.58 -8.13 0.52
N LYS A 48 -10.69 -8.69 -0.01
CA LYS A 48 -10.78 -9.00 -1.45
C LYS A 48 -10.63 -7.77 -2.34
N ARG A 49 -11.08 -6.60 -1.87
CA ARG A 49 -11.00 -5.35 -2.62
C ARG A 49 -9.57 -4.83 -2.75
N ILE A 50 -8.75 -5.01 -1.71
CA ILE A 50 -7.36 -4.53 -1.70
C ILE A 50 -6.36 -5.54 -2.23
N GLU A 51 -6.74 -6.82 -2.36
CA GLU A 51 -5.86 -7.90 -2.83
C GLU A 51 -5.07 -7.55 -4.10
N PRO A 52 -5.66 -6.93 -5.15
CA PRO A 52 -4.90 -6.53 -6.34
C PRO A 52 -3.76 -5.56 -6.04
N LEU A 53 -3.96 -4.62 -5.10
CA LEU A 53 -2.93 -3.66 -4.70
C LEU A 53 -1.83 -4.33 -3.88
N LEU A 54 -2.18 -5.28 -3.01
CA LEU A 54 -1.18 -6.05 -2.25
C LEU A 54 -0.32 -6.89 -3.18
N GLU A 55 -0.92 -7.45 -4.23
CA GLU A 55 -0.21 -8.22 -5.24
C GLU A 55 0.75 -7.35 -6.07
N GLU A 56 0.33 -6.14 -6.49
CA GLU A 56 1.23 -5.17 -7.11
C GLU A 56 2.45 -4.84 -6.22
N LEU A 57 2.23 -4.69 -4.91
CA LEU A 57 3.32 -4.40 -3.97
C LEU A 57 4.28 -5.60 -3.82
N ARG A 58 3.76 -6.84 -3.78
CA ARG A 58 4.62 -8.05 -3.78
C ARG A 58 5.48 -8.13 -5.04
N GLN A 59 4.91 -7.84 -6.21
CA GLN A 59 5.64 -7.86 -7.48
C GLN A 59 6.71 -6.76 -7.56
N ALA A 60 6.40 -5.57 -7.05
CA ALA A 60 7.36 -4.47 -6.96
C ALA A 60 8.56 -4.86 -6.08
N MET A 61 8.34 -5.54 -4.97
CA MET A 61 9.43 -6.03 -4.11
C MET A 61 10.33 -7.09 -4.78
N VAL A 62 9.74 -7.98 -5.60
CA VAL A 62 10.51 -8.98 -6.35
C VAL A 62 11.37 -8.34 -7.43
N SER A 63 10.88 -7.24 -8.04
CA SER A 63 11.58 -6.53 -9.11
C SER A 63 12.78 -5.71 -8.61
N ASP A 64 12.74 -5.25 -7.35
CA ASP A 64 13.84 -4.50 -6.70
C ASP A 64 15.00 -5.40 -6.24
N THR A 65 14.82 -6.72 -6.25
CA THR A 65 15.89 -7.69 -5.88
C THR A 65 16.77 -8.07 -7.09
N GLY A 66 16.62 -7.37 -8.22
CA GLY A 66 17.26 -7.68 -9.50
C GLY A 66 18.50 -6.86 -9.87
N GLU A 67 18.92 -5.87 -9.08
CA GLU A 67 20.10 -5.05 -9.36
C GLU A 67 21.02 -4.92 -8.12
N ASP A 68 21.63 -6.02 -7.72
CA ASP A 68 22.95 -5.99 -7.06
C ASP A 68 23.84 -7.06 -7.69
N ASN A 69 24.38 -6.73 -8.86
CA ASN A 69 25.54 -7.40 -9.42
C ASN A 69 26.41 -6.33 -10.09
N SER A 70 27.32 -5.74 -9.32
CA SER A 70 28.56 -5.01 -9.68
C SER A 70 28.98 -4.23 -8.42
N VAL A 71 30.10 -4.44 -7.73
CA VAL A 71 31.50 -4.63 -8.15
C VAL A 71 32.27 -5.36 -7.05
#